data_AF-A0A4S0KHD6-F1
#
_entry.id   AF-A0A4S0KHD6-F1
#
_cell.length_a   1.000
_cell.length_b   1.000
_cell.length_c   1.000
_cell.angle_alpha   90.00
_cell.angle_beta   90.00
_cell.angle_gamma   90.00
#
_symmetry.space_group_name_H-M   'P 1'
#
loop_
_entity.id
_entity.type
_entity.pdbx_description
1 polymer ?
#
loop_
_entity_poly.entity_id
_entity_poly.type
_entity_poly.pdbx_seq_one_letter_code
_entity_poly.pdbx_strand_id
1 'polypeptide(L)'
;MHRPLYFLAEFFSKPPGFYMLLAAALICAAIASAPLGTYIVSISALALTGVVLIQNARDTAAMQAKLNEIIFALEAARNEVVGLEHESPEDINEERENIETRAAAVTGVRASGPASR
;
A
#
# COMPACT_ATOMS: atom_id res chain seq x y z
N MET A 1 -1.94 -28.80 -14.77
CA MET A 1 -0.66 -28.46 -15.43
C MET A 1 -0.60 -26.93 -15.62
N HIS A 2 -0.29 -26.15 -14.57
CA HIS A 2 -0.29 -24.67 -14.61
C HIS A 2 0.93 -24.03 -13.91
N ARG A 3 1.95 -24.84 -13.57
CA ARG A 3 3.13 -24.41 -12.82
C ARG A 3 4.02 -23.34 -13.48
N PRO A 4 4.19 -23.28 -14.82
CA PRO A 4 5.16 -22.34 -15.40
C PRO A 4 4.71 -20.87 -15.29
N LEU A 5 3.40 -20.59 -15.41
CA LEU A 5 2.86 -19.22 -15.32
C LEU A 5 3.00 -18.64 -13.91
N TYR A 6 2.67 -19.43 -12.88
CA TYR A 6 2.86 -19.03 -11.49
C TYR A 6 4.33 -18.82 -11.16
N PHE A 7 5.23 -19.68 -11.66
CA PHE A 7 6.67 -19.53 -11.45
C PHE A 7 7.22 -18.25 -12.09
N LEU A 8 6.82 -17.92 -13.33
CA LEU A 8 7.21 -16.66 -13.98
C LEU A 8 6.70 -15.45 -13.19
N ALA A 9 5.43 -15.45 -12.79
CA ALA A 9 4.85 -14.38 -11.98
C ALA A 9 5.60 -14.21 -10.65
N GLU A 10 5.88 -15.31 -9.96
CA GLU A 10 6.57 -15.30 -8.67
C GLU A 10 8.05 -14.89 -8.80
N PHE A 11 8.68 -15.18 -9.94
CA PHE A 11 10.05 -14.74 -10.25
C PHE A 11 10.09 -13.24 -10.53
N PHE A 12 9.19 -12.73 -11.38
CA PHE A 12 9.08 -11.30 -11.67
C PHE A 12 8.67 -10.48 -10.45
N SER A 13 7.90 -11.05 -9.51
CA SER A 13 7.52 -10.39 -8.25
C SER A 13 8.60 -10.39 -7.17
N LYS A 14 9.76 -11.02 -7.36
CA LYS A 14 10.89 -10.93 -6.40
C LYS A 14 11.86 -9.80 -6.81
N PRO A 15 12.59 -9.17 -5.87
CA PRO A 15 13.57 -8.11 -6.18
C PRO A 15 14.52 -8.41 -7.35
N PRO A 16 15.14 -9.61 -7.48
CA PRO A 16 16.00 -9.92 -8.62
C PRO A 16 15.26 -9.96 -9.97
N GLY A 17 14.03 -10.48 -10.02
CA GLY A 17 13.25 -10.55 -11.26
C GLY A 17 12.77 -9.18 -11.72
N PHE A 18 12.44 -8.29 -10.77
CA PHE A 18 12.10 -6.90 -11.05
C PHE A 18 13.27 -6.14 -11.71
N TYR A 19 14.50 -6.26 -11.16
CA TYR A 19 15.67 -5.60 -11.75
C TYR A 19 16.01 -6.12 -13.15
N MET A 20 15.80 -7.41 -13.41
CA MET A 20 15.93 -7.96 -14.77
C MET A 20 14.93 -7.34 -15.74
N LEU A 21 13.65 -7.25 -15.35
CA LEU A 21 12.60 -6.66 -16.17
C LEU A 21 12.87 -5.17 -16.45
N LEU A 22 13.33 -4.44 -15.44
CA LEU A 22 13.73 -3.04 -15.55
C LEU A 22 14.91 -2.87 -16.51
N ALA A 23 15.96 -3.67 -16.37
CA ALA A 23 17.12 -3.62 -17.25
C ALA A 23 16.73 -3.94 -18.70
N ALA A 24 15.91 -4.96 -18.91
CA ALA A 24 15.40 -5.31 -20.24
C ALA A 24 14.57 -4.17 -20.85
N ALA A 25 13.71 -3.52 -20.05
CA ALA A 25 12.92 -2.37 -20.50
C ALA A 25 13.82 -1.18 -20.90
N LEU A 26 14.86 -0.88 -20.12
CA LEU A 26 15.82 0.19 -20.42
C LEU A 26 16.66 -0.10 -21.67
N ILE A 27 17.12 -1.35 -21.82
CA ILE A 27 17.85 -1.80 -23.02
C ILE A 27 16.94 -1.66 -24.25
N CYS A 28 15.67 -2.08 -24.14
CA CYS A 28 14.74 -1.97 -25.24
C CYS A 28 14.41 -0.51 -25.57
N ALA A 29 14.27 0.35 -24.56
CA ALA A 29 14.07 1.80 -24.74
C ALA A 29 15.26 2.48 -25.43
N ALA A 30 16.48 2.08 -25.10
CA ALA A 30 17.68 2.60 -25.76
C ALA A 30 17.79 2.17 -27.23
N ILE A 31 17.25 1.00 -27.58
CA ILE A 31 17.26 0.44 -28.95
C ILE A 31 16.01 0.86 -29.74
N ALA A 32 15.02 1.50 -29.11
CA ALA A 32 13.73 1.87 -29.71
C ALA A 32 13.84 3.05 -30.69
N SER A 33 14.53 2.84 -31.81
CA SER A 33 14.45 3.67 -33.01
C SER A 33 13.41 3.11 -34.01
N ALA A 34 12.93 1.88 -33.79
CA ALA A 34 11.90 1.20 -34.58
C ALA A 34 10.55 1.11 -33.83
N PRO A 35 9.39 1.12 -34.53
CA PRO A 35 8.06 1.05 -33.90
C PRO A 35 7.87 -0.21 -33.02
N LEU A 36 8.59 -1.29 -33.34
CA LEU A 36 8.59 -2.52 -32.55
C LEU A 36 9.22 -2.34 -31.15
N GLY A 37 10.24 -1.48 -31.02
CA GLY A 37 10.85 -1.15 -29.72
C GLY A 37 9.89 -0.40 -28.80
N THR A 38 9.10 0.53 -29.34
CA THR A 38 8.08 1.27 -28.58
C THR A 38 7.05 0.33 -27.96
N TYR A 39 6.55 -0.66 -28.71
CA TYR A 39 5.59 -1.64 -28.17
C TYR A 39 6.18 -2.49 -27.05
N ILE A 40 7.44 -2.93 -27.18
CA ILE A 40 8.10 -3.73 -26.15
C ILE A 40 8.27 -2.92 -24.86
N VAL A 41 8.68 -1.66 -24.96
CA VAL A 41 8.82 -0.77 -23.79
C VAL A 41 7.46 -0.55 -23.13
N SER A 42 6.40 -0.30 -23.91
CA SER A 42 5.04 -0.12 -23.36
C SER A 42 4.54 -1.37 -22.63
N ILE A 43 4.69 -2.57 -23.22
CA ILE A 43 4.29 -3.83 -22.58
C ILE A 43 5.12 -4.09 -21.31
N SER A 44 6.42 -3.81 -21.35
CA SER A 44 7.32 -3.96 -20.20
C SER A 44 6.93 -3.01 -19.07
N ALA A 45 6.59 -1.77 -19.38
CA ALA A 45 6.10 -0.80 -18.40
C ALA A 45 4.81 -1.27 -17.74
N LEU A 46 3.84 -1.76 -18.51
CA LEU A 46 2.58 -2.31 -17.97
C LEU A 46 2.83 -3.52 -17.06
N ALA A 47 3.73 -4.44 -17.44
CA ALA A 47 4.09 -5.59 -16.62
C ALA A 47 4.75 -5.18 -15.31
N LEU A 48 5.69 -4.21 -15.36
CA LEU A 48 6.34 -3.64 -14.17
C LEU A 48 5.34 -2.97 -13.24
N THR A 49 4.43 -2.14 -13.77
CA THR A 49 3.35 -1.52 -12.99
C THR A 49 2.49 -2.59 -12.33
N GLY A 50 2.12 -3.66 -13.05
CA GLY A 50 1.37 -4.77 -12.47
C GLY A 50 2.08 -5.43 -11.29
N VAL A 51 3.38 -5.70 -11.41
CA VAL A 51 4.19 -6.27 -10.31
C VAL A 51 4.23 -5.33 -9.10
N VAL A 52 4.47 -4.03 -9.31
CA VAL A 52 4.53 -3.03 -8.23
C VAL A 52 3.19 -2.94 -7.51
N LEU A 53 2.07 -2.92 -8.24
CA LEU A 53 0.73 -2.90 -7.64
C LEU A 53 0.46 -4.16 -6.78
N ILE A 54 0.85 -5.34 -7.28
CA ILE A 54 0.70 -6.60 -6.53
C ILE A 54 1.55 -6.59 -5.25
N GLN A 55 2.80 -6.12 -5.33
CA GLN A 55 3.67 -5.98 -4.15
C GLN A 55 3.09 -4.98 -3.16
N ASN A 56 2.67 -3.80 -3.62
CA ASN A 56 2.11 -2.75 -2.78
C ASN A 56 0.84 -3.22 -2.05
N ALA A 57 -0.06 -3.94 -2.73
CA ALA A 57 -1.25 -4.51 -2.11
C ALA A 57 -0.90 -5.53 -1.01
N ARG A 58 0.08 -6.41 -1.26
CA ARG A 58 0.55 -7.40 -0.28
C ARG A 58 1.15 -6.74 0.96
N ASP A 59 2.00 -5.73 0.75
CA ASP A 59 2.66 -5.03 1.84
C ASP A 59 1.67 -4.20 2.66
N THR A 60 0.69 -3.57 2.00
CA THR A 60 -0.40 -2.84 2.65
C THR A 60 -1.24 -3.76 3.53
N ALA A 61 -1.63 -4.94 3.03
CA ALA A 61 -2.39 -5.92 3.82
C ALA A 61 -1.58 -6.44 5.03
N ALA A 62 -0.27 -6.66 4.86
CA ALA A 62 0.61 -7.07 5.97
C ALA A 62 0.74 -5.97 7.03
N MET A 63 0.80 -4.70 6.61
CA MET A 63 0.81 -3.55 7.51
C MET A 63 -0.51 -3.43 8.28
N GLN A 64 -1.65 -3.56 7.59
CA GLN A 64 -2.98 -3.52 8.21
C GLN A 64 -3.16 -4.63 9.23
N ALA A 65 -2.74 -5.86 8.93
CA ALA A 65 -2.81 -6.98 9.87
C ALA A 65 -1.98 -6.72 11.14
N LYS A 66 -0.76 -6.18 11.01
CA LYS A 66 0.08 -5.83 12.17
C LYS A 66 -0.52 -4.70 13.01
N LEU A 67 -1.11 -3.69 12.37
CA LEU A 67 -1.78 -2.60 13.08
C LEU A 67 -3.03 -3.09 13.81
N ASN A 68 -3.81 -3.99 13.19
CA ASN A 68 -4.94 -4.63 13.82
C ASN A 68 -4.54 -5.35 15.11
N GLU A 69 -3.48 -6.16 15.06
CA GLU A 69 -2.96 -6.85 16.26
C GLU A 69 -2.57 -5.85 17.37
N ILE A 70 -1.96 -4.71 17.02
CA ILE A 70 -1.61 -3.66 18.00
C ILE A 70 -2.87 -3.02 18.60
N ILE A 71 -3.91 -2.75 17.78
CA ILE A 71 -5.18 -2.18 18.25
C ILE A 71 -5.88 -3.17 19.19
N PHE A 72 -5.87 -4.46 18.85
CA PHE A 72 -6.42 -5.51 19.70
C PHE A 72 -5.66 -5.65 21.04
N ALA A 73 -4.32 -5.53 21.01
CA ALA A 73 -3.48 -5.66 22.20
C ALA A 73 -3.48 -4.41 23.11
N LEU A 74 -3.87 -3.24 22.61
CA LEU A 74 -3.84 -1.98 23.35
C LEU A 74 -5.19 -1.69 24.01
N GLU A 75 -5.26 -1.73 25.34
CA GLU A 75 -6.50 -1.54 26.11
C GLU A 75 -7.16 -0.15 25.91
N ALA A 76 -6.38 0.86 25.55
CA ALA A 76 -6.88 2.21 25.23
C ALA A 76 -7.33 2.39 23.76
N ALA A 77 -7.05 1.42 22.89
CA ALA A 77 -7.45 1.48 21.49
C ALA A 77 -8.86 0.91 21.29
N ARG A 78 -9.64 1.51 20.38
CA ARG A 78 -10.98 1.03 20.04
C ARG A 78 -10.89 -0.08 19.00
N ASN A 79 -11.48 -1.22 19.29
CA ASN A 79 -11.53 -2.35 18.35
C ASN A 79 -12.42 -2.07 17.12
N GLU A 80 -13.20 -0.98 17.14
CA GLU A 80 -14.10 -0.58 16.05
C GLU A 80 -13.37 -0.07 14.81
N VAL A 81 -12.08 0.31 14.92
CA VAL A 81 -11.26 0.73 13.76
C VAL A 81 -10.54 -0.44 13.06
N VAL A 82 -10.72 -1.65 13.58
CA VAL A 82 -10.16 -2.87 13.01
C VAL A 82 -10.92 -3.25 11.75
N GLY A 83 -10.22 -3.48 10.65
CA GLY A 83 -10.85 -3.94 9.41
C GLY A 83 -11.60 -2.85 8.65
N LEU A 84 -11.47 -1.58 9.07
CA LEU A 84 -12.10 -0.41 8.47
C LEU A 84 -11.82 -0.31 6.95
N GLU A 85 -10.75 -0.92 6.45
CA GLU A 85 -10.43 -0.99 5.03
C GLU A 85 -11.41 -1.78 4.15
N HIS A 86 -12.34 -2.53 4.77
CA HIS A 86 -13.40 -3.26 4.07
C HIS A 86 -14.71 -2.46 4.02
N GLU A 87 -14.80 -1.34 4.72
CA GLU A 87 -15.99 -0.49 4.77
C GLU A 87 -16.11 0.42 3.54
N SER A 88 -17.27 1.05 3.39
CA SER A 88 -17.48 2.00 2.29
C SER A 88 -16.58 3.24 2.46
N PRO A 89 -16.20 3.92 1.35
CA PRO A 89 -15.42 5.15 1.42
C PRO A 89 -16.06 6.24 2.30
N GLU A 90 -17.39 6.32 2.28
CA GLU A 90 -18.17 7.23 3.11
C GLU A 90 -18.02 6.90 4.60
N ASP A 91 -18.20 5.62 4.97
CA ASP A 91 -18.09 5.15 6.36
C ASP A 91 -16.66 5.31 6.90
N ILE A 92 -15.65 5.04 6.06
CA ILE A 92 -14.23 5.26 6.41
C ILE A 92 -13.97 6.73 6.74
N ASN A 93 -14.51 7.65 5.96
CA ASN A 93 -14.31 9.08 6.19
C ASN A 93 -15.04 9.56 7.45
N GLU A 94 -16.25 9.08 7.70
CA GLU A 94 -16.99 9.40 8.92
C GLU A 94 -16.23 8.92 10.17
N GLU A 95 -15.74 7.69 10.19
CA GLU A 95 -14.98 7.17 11.33
C GLU A 95 -13.65 7.92 11.51
N ARG A 96 -12.99 8.31 10.41
CA ARG A 96 -11.80 9.18 10.46
C ARG A 96 -12.10 10.54 11.10
N GLU A 97 -13.18 11.21 10.71
CA GLU A 97 -13.58 12.50 11.28
C GLU A 97 -13.91 12.37 12.79
N ASN A 98 -14.56 11.27 13.18
CA ASN A 98 -14.81 10.97 14.59
C ASN A 98 -13.52 10.79 15.39
N ILE A 99 -12.53 10.08 14.84
CA ILE A 99 -11.21 9.91 15.47
C ILE A 99 -10.51 11.26 15.63
N GLU A 100 -10.50 12.09 14.58
CA GLU A 100 -9.87 13.41 14.58
C GLU A 100 -10.53 14.36 15.59
N THR A 101 -11.85 14.43 15.62
CA THR A 101 -12.63 15.21 16.59
C THR A 101 -12.31 14.80 18.03
N ARG A 102 -12.23 13.50 18.30
CA ARG A 102 -11.90 12.99 19.63
C ARG A 102 -10.45 13.30 20.02
N ALA A 103 -9.50 13.14 19.11
CA ALA A 103 -8.10 13.47 19.36
C ALA A 103 -7.93 14.96 19.68
N ALA A 104 -8.67 15.83 18.99
CA ALA A 104 -8.72 17.26 19.28
C ALA A 104 -9.31 17.53 20.68
N ALA A 105 -10.39 16.86 21.08
CA ALA A 105 -11.01 17.01 22.40
C ALA A 105 -10.07 16.62 23.55
N VAL A 106 -9.30 15.53 23.40
CA VAL A 106 -8.29 15.10 24.40
C VAL A 106 -7.13 16.09 24.49
N THR A 107 -6.69 16.64 23.36
CA THR A 107 -5.58 17.60 23.32
C THR A 107 -5.98 18.98 23.86
N GLY A 108 -7.26 19.38 23.70
CA GLY A 108 -7.83 20.64 24.18
C GLY A 108 -7.94 20.79 25.70
N VAL A 109 -7.83 19.70 26.47
CA VAL A 109 -7.91 19.74 27.95
C VAL A 109 -6.55 20.06 28.61
N ARG A 110 -5.44 20.04 27.84
CA ARG A 110 -4.10 20.35 28.39
C ARG A 110 -3.73 21.84 28.43
N ALA A 111 -4.61 22.72 27.96
CA ALA A 111 -4.42 24.18 27.96
C ALA A 111 -5.20 24.93 29.06
N SER A 112 -5.71 24.22 30.09
CA SER A 112 -6.35 24.85 31.26
C SER A 112 -5.91 24.18 32.56
N GLY A 113 -4.63 24.33 32.90
CA GLY A 113 -4.10 24.27 34.28
C GLY A 113 -3.90 25.69 34.82
N PRO A 114 -4.08 25.92 36.13
CA PRO A 114 -4.87 27.04 36.64
C PRO A 114 -4.14 28.39 36.65
N ALA A 115 -4.80 29.41 36.08
CA ALA A 115 -4.63 30.78 36.55
C ALA A 115 -5.39 30.92 37.88
N SER A 116 -4.69 30.92 39.01
CA SER A 116 -5.02 31.71 40.21
C SER A 116 -4.08 31.40 41.37
N ARG A 117 -3.07 32.26 41.56
CA ARG A 117 -2.81 33.04 42.79
C ARG A 117 -1.56 33.88 42.62
#